data_AF-A0AAF0CA96-F1
#
_entry.id   AF-A0AAF0CA96-F1
#
_cell.length_a   1.000
_cell.length_b   1.000
_cell.length_c   1.000
_cell.angle_alpha   90.00
_cell.angle_beta   90.00
_cell.angle_gamma   90.00
#
_symmetry.space_group_name_H-M   'P 1'
#
loop_
_entity.id
_entity.type
_entity.pdbx_description
1 polymer ?
#
loop_
_entity_poly.entity_id
_entity_poly.type
_entity_poly.pdbx_seq_one_letter_code
_entity_poly.pdbx_strand_id
1 'polypeptide(L)'
;MPDIKQITVALSRENLQLCTLPLQVNWYCPRCGAPRGDIMQTQIPMGRESLTVDFWVNPCGHHDNYRAMVSEAMTNGLNRRLQQVLNTYLKRGLVEDSYTG
;
A
#
# COMPACT_ATOMS: atom_id res chain seq x y z
N MET A 1 -10.52 -17.71 9.98
CA MET A 1 -10.84 -16.27 10.05
C MET A 1 -9.93 -15.55 9.07
N PRO A 2 -10.40 -14.54 8.32
CA PRO A 2 -9.50 -13.74 7.49
C PRO A 2 -8.46 -13.07 8.39
N ASP A 3 -7.18 -13.21 8.06
CA ASP A 3 -6.10 -12.45 8.72
C ASP A 3 -6.09 -11.05 8.11
N ILE A 4 -6.57 -10.06 8.84
CA ILE A 4 -6.71 -8.68 8.37
C ILE A 4 -5.68 -7.83 9.10
N LYS A 5 -4.83 -7.14 8.35
CA LYS A 5 -3.85 -6.21 8.92
C LYS A 5 -4.07 -4.78 8.42
N GLN A 6 -3.71 -3.82 9.27
CA GLN A 6 -3.61 -2.42 8.91
C GLN A 6 -2.17 -2.11 8.53
N ILE A 7 -1.97 -1.49 7.37
CA ILE A 7 -0.67 -1.06 6.85
C ILE A 7 -0.71 0.41 6.47
N THR A 8 0.43 1.07 6.48
CA THR A 8 0.63 2.46 6.07
C THR A 8 1.45 2.47 4.79
N VAL A 9 0.85 2.84 3.67
CA VAL A 9 1.54 2.92 2.37
C VAL A 9 1.80 4.37 1.97
N ALA A 10 2.83 4.60 1.15
CA ALA A 10 3.02 5.88 0.48
C ALA A 10 2.15 5.99 -0.76
N LEU A 11 1.62 7.20 -1.01
CA LEU A 11 0.91 7.59 -2.21
C LEU A 11 1.45 8.91 -2.71
N SER A 12 1.56 9.07 -4.03
CA SER A 12 1.84 10.38 -4.63
C SER A 12 0.54 11.18 -4.73
N ARG A 13 0.64 12.51 -4.71
CA ARG A 13 -0.46 13.44 -5.01
C ARG A 13 -0.10 14.26 -6.25
N GLU A 14 -1.05 15.04 -6.74
CA GLU A 14 -0.75 16.07 -7.75
C GLU A 14 0.42 16.93 -7.26
N ASN A 15 1.38 17.22 -8.15
CA ASN A 15 2.67 17.89 -7.87
C ASN A 15 3.74 17.04 -7.14
N LEU A 16 3.72 15.70 -7.26
CA LEU A 16 4.73 14.79 -6.72
C LEU A 16 4.88 14.83 -5.18
N GLN A 17 3.89 15.36 -4.47
CA GLN A 17 3.89 15.37 -3.02
C GLN A 17 3.53 13.97 -2.51
N LEU A 18 4.47 13.28 -1.86
CA LEU A 18 4.18 12.01 -1.18
C LEU A 18 3.37 12.27 0.10
N CYS A 19 2.40 11.40 0.35
CA CYS A 19 1.63 11.32 1.58
C CYS A 19 1.45 9.86 1.99
N THR A 20 1.03 9.60 3.23
CA THR A 20 0.73 8.24 3.70
C THR A 20 -0.77 7.99 3.79
N LEU A 21 -1.17 6.73 3.62
CA LEU A 21 -2.55 6.30 3.79
C LEU A 21 -2.61 4.95 4.54
N PRO A 22 -3.38 4.85 5.63
CA PRO A 22 -3.63 3.57 6.28
C PRO A 22 -4.63 2.76 5.46
N LEU A 23 -4.32 1.49 5.20
CA LEU A 23 -5.16 0.53 4.48
C LEU A 23 -5.37 -0.73 5.32
N GLN A 24 -6.58 -1.28 5.27
CA GLN A 24 -6.87 -2.62 5.77
C GLN A 24 -6.84 -3.63 4.61
N VAL A 25 -6.06 -4.69 4.75
CA VAL A 25 -5.85 -5.70 3.70
C VAL A 25 -5.92 -7.11 4.26
N ASN A 26 -6.27 -8.09 3.42
CA ASN A 26 -6.13 -9.50 3.79
C ASN A 26 -4.63 -9.86 3.76
N TRP A 27 -4.12 -10.58 4.75
CA TRP A 27 -2.70 -10.86 4.88
C TRP A 27 -2.25 -12.10 4.09
N TYR A 28 -2.76 -12.22 2.88
CA TYR A 28 -2.46 -13.29 1.95
C TYR A 28 -2.18 -12.69 0.58
N CYS A 29 -1.18 -13.22 -0.12
CA CYS A 29 -0.82 -12.79 -1.45
C CYS A 29 -2.02 -12.97 -2.40
N PRO A 30 -2.52 -11.91 -3.07
CA PRO A 30 -3.69 -12.01 -3.92
C PRO A 30 -3.44 -12.84 -5.19
N ARG A 31 -2.17 -13.13 -5.51
CA ARG A 31 -1.78 -13.93 -6.68
C ARG A 31 -1.78 -15.43 -6.43
N CYS A 32 -1.36 -15.89 -5.24
CA CYS A 32 -1.19 -17.32 -4.95
C CYS A 32 -1.83 -17.79 -3.65
N GLY A 33 -2.38 -16.90 -2.83
CA GLY A 33 -3.02 -17.24 -1.55
C GLY A 33 -2.06 -17.62 -0.42
N ALA A 34 -0.75 -17.59 -0.64
CA ALA A 34 0.23 -17.79 0.44
C ALA A 34 0.23 -16.61 1.43
N PRO A 35 0.54 -16.81 2.72
CA PRO A 35 0.66 -15.71 3.67
C PRO A 35 1.65 -14.64 3.20
N ARG A 36 1.33 -13.37 3.44
CA ARG A 36 2.30 -12.27 3.28
C ARG A 36 3.38 -12.36 4.37
N GLY A 37 4.53 -11.73 4.11
CA GLY A 37 5.62 -11.65 5.08
C GLY A 37 5.30 -10.80 6.31
N ASP A 38 6.26 -10.70 7.22
CA ASP A 38 6.14 -9.85 8.40
C ASP A 38 6.20 -8.37 8.03
N ILE A 39 5.39 -7.57 8.73
CA ILE A 39 5.37 -6.11 8.56
C ILE A 39 6.61 -5.52 9.23
N MET A 40 7.35 -4.73 8.46
CA MET A 40 8.50 -3.93 8.89
C MET A 40 8.21 -2.46 8.60
N GLN A 41 8.88 -1.56 9.31
CA GLN A 41 8.81 -0.13 9.04
C GLN A 41 10.03 0.33 8.24
N THR A 42 9.81 1.23 7.30
CA THR A 42 10.85 1.91 6.54
C THR A 42 10.53 3.41 6.43
N GLN A 43 11.53 4.20 6.04
CA GLN A 43 11.41 5.63 5.85
C GLN A 43 11.70 6.00 4.40
N ILE A 44 10.82 6.81 3.81
CA ILE A 44 11.01 7.40 2.48
C ILE A 44 11.47 8.86 2.67
N PRO A 45 12.70 9.22 2.26
CA PRO A 45 13.18 10.58 2.34
C PRO A 45 12.36 11.54 1.45
N MET A 46 11.94 12.66 2.02
CA MET A 46 11.19 13.73 1.37
C MET A 46 11.90 15.07 1.59
N GLY A 47 13.12 15.18 1.05
CA GLY A 47 13.98 16.35 1.24
C GLY A 47 14.49 16.45 2.68
N ARG A 48 13.94 17.38 3.47
CA ARG A 48 14.31 17.58 4.89
C ARG A 48 13.49 16.73 5.86
N GLU A 49 12.40 16.14 5.38
CA GLU A 49 11.51 15.28 6.17
C GLU A 49 11.59 13.84 5.67
N SER A 50 10.98 12.90 6.38
CA SER A 50 10.86 11.50 5.97
C SER A 50 9.48 10.98 6.29
N LEU A 51 8.94 10.13 5.41
CA LEU A 51 7.66 9.47 5.61
C LEU A 51 7.89 8.05 6.11
N THR A 52 7.34 7.73 7.28
CA THR A 52 7.34 6.36 7.80
C THR A 52 6.23 5.56 7.14
N VAL A 53 6.57 4.42 6.55
CA VAL A 53 5.65 3.49 5.88
C VAL A 53 5.95 2.04 6.26
N ASP A 54 4.98 1.18 6.03
CA ASP A 54 5.08 -0.26 6.23
C ASP A 54 5.56 -0.95 4.94
N PHE A 55 6.44 -1.94 5.10
CA PHE A 55 7.03 -2.76 4.05
C PHE A 55 7.10 -4.22 4.50
N TRP A 56 7.07 -5.16 3.56
CA TRP A 56 7.21 -6.59 3.82
C TRP A 56 7.78 -7.30 2.59
N VAL A 57 8.34 -8.49 2.80
CA VAL A 57 8.79 -9.37 1.71
C VAL A 57 7.96 -10.64 1.73
N ASN A 58 7.26 -10.92 0.64
CA ASN A 58 6.44 -12.12 0.55
C ASN A 58 7.33 -13.36 0.30
N PRO A 59 7.25 -14.41 1.14
CA PRO A 59 8.01 -15.64 0.94
C PRO A 59 7.69 -16.35 -0.39
N CYS A 60 6.52 -16.08 -0.98
CA CYS A 60 6.12 -16.63 -2.27
C CYS A 60 6.79 -15.97 -3.48
N GLY A 61 7.62 -14.94 -3.28
CA GLY A 61 8.35 -14.23 -4.34
C GLY A 61 7.54 -13.19 -5.13
N HIS A 62 6.23 -13.05 -4.87
CA HIS A 62 5.42 -12.00 -5.47
C HIS A 62 5.57 -10.67 -4.73
N HIS A 63 5.81 -9.59 -5.46
CA HIS A 63 5.91 -8.25 -4.87
C HIS A 63 4.55 -7.54 -4.84
N ASP A 64 4.23 -6.93 -3.69
CA ASP A 64 3.09 -6.05 -3.50
C ASP A 64 3.56 -4.61 -3.65
N ASN A 65 3.35 -4.02 -4.83
CA ASN A 65 3.62 -2.60 -5.02
C ASN A 65 2.45 -1.75 -4.49
N TYR A 66 2.68 -0.45 -4.28
CA TYR A 66 1.67 0.43 -3.68
C TYR A 66 0.38 0.47 -4.50
N ARG A 67 0.50 0.44 -5.84
CA ARG A 67 -0.68 0.41 -6.73
C ARG A 67 -1.52 -0.85 -6.54
N ALA A 68 -0.90 -2.02 -6.38
CA ALA A 68 -1.58 -3.26 -6.08
C ALA A 68 -2.29 -3.20 -4.73
N MET A 69 -1.66 -2.58 -3.72
CA MET A 69 -2.27 -2.42 -2.39
C MET A 69 -3.49 -1.50 -2.40
N VAL A 70 -3.41 -0.38 -3.11
CA VAL A 70 -4.56 0.51 -3.30
C VAL A 70 -5.68 -0.19 -4.06
N SER A 71 -5.35 -0.98 -5.08
CA SER A 71 -6.32 -1.76 -5.85
C SER A 71 -7.02 -2.82 -4.99
N GLU A 72 -6.26 -3.57 -4.18
CA GLU A 72 -6.84 -4.52 -3.22
C GLU A 72 -7.73 -3.80 -2.21
N ALA A 73 -7.26 -2.69 -1.63
CA ALA A 73 -8.02 -1.92 -0.65
C ALA A 73 -9.36 -1.40 -1.20
N MET A 74 -9.41 -1.08 -2.49
CA MET A 74 -10.64 -0.71 -3.19
C MET A 74 -11.63 -1.87 -3.31
N THR A 75 -11.14 -3.07 -3.59
CA THR A 75 -12.01 -4.21 -3.93
C THR A 75 -12.32 -5.14 -2.75
N ASN A 76 -11.53 -5.09 -1.67
CA ASN A 76 -11.65 -6.04 -0.56
C ASN A 76 -12.81 -5.74 0.41
N GLY A 77 -13.50 -4.59 0.26
CA GLY A 77 -14.65 -4.22 1.08
C GLY A 77 -14.33 -3.78 2.52
N LEU A 78 -13.05 -3.74 2.91
CA LEU A 78 -12.57 -3.37 4.25
C LEU A 78 -12.44 -1.85 4.40
N ASN A 79 -12.13 -1.12 3.32
CA ASN A 79 -11.77 0.30 3.35
C ASN A 79 -12.91 1.24 2.95
N ARG A 80 -14.16 0.96 3.37
CA ARG A 80 -15.35 1.69 2.88
C ARG A 80 -15.27 3.21 3.03
N ARG A 81 -14.69 3.69 4.14
CA ARG A 81 -14.53 5.13 4.41
C ARG A 81 -13.49 5.80 3.51
N LEU A 82 -12.59 5.03 2.91
CA LEU A 82 -11.51 5.53 2.05
C LEU A 82 -11.82 5.37 0.56
N GLN A 83 -12.95 4.77 0.18
CA GLN A 83 -13.30 4.47 -1.21
C GLN A 83 -13.20 5.67 -2.16
N GLN A 84 -13.72 6.83 -1.75
CA GLN A 84 -13.66 8.04 -2.58
C GLN A 84 -12.22 8.54 -2.78
N VAL A 85 -11.41 8.46 -1.71
CA VAL A 85 -10.00 8.85 -1.70
C VAL A 85 -9.18 7.90 -2.58
N LEU A 86 -9.30 6.59 -2.37
CA LEU A 86 -8.62 5.55 -3.13
C LEU A 86 -8.96 5.60 -4.64
N ASN A 87 -10.24 5.82 -4.98
CA ASN A 87 -10.68 5.99 -6.37
C ASN A 87 -10.01 7.20 -7.04
N THR A 88 -9.78 8.28 -6.27
CA THR A 88 -9.10 9.48 -6.78
C THR A 88 -7.64 9.18 -7.10
N TYR A 89 -6.94 8.48 -6.20
CA TYR A 89 -5.55 8.08 -6.42
C TYR A 89 -5.38 7.14 -7.62
N LEU A 90 -6.24 6.13 -7.76
CA LEU A 90 -6.19 5.20 -8.90
C LEU A 90 -6.45 5.91 -10.24
N LYS A 91 -7.48 6.76 -10.31
CA LYS A 91 -7.86 7.43 -11.56
C LYS A 91 -6.82 8.43 -12.05
N ARG A 92 -6.11 9.09 -11.14
CA ARG A 92 -5.13 10.13 -11.48
C ARG A 92 -3.73 9.57 -11.74
N GLY A 93 -3.52 8.26 -11.63
CA GLY A 93 -2.21 7.63 -11.81
C GLY A 93 -1.19 8.04 -10.74
N LEU A 94 -1.65 8.56 -9.60
CA LEU A 94 -0.81 9.15 -8.55
C LEU A 94 -0.27 8.07 -7.58
N VAL A 95 -0.24 6.82 -8.00
CA VAL A 95 0.41 5.76 -7.24
C VAL A 95 1.65 5.39 -8.01
N GLU A 96 2.72 6.13 -7.74
CA GLU A 96 4.05 5.80 -8.24
C GLU A 96 4.64 4.74 -7.32
N ASP A 97 5.18 3.69 -7.93
CA ASP A 97 5.98 2.70 -7.22
C ASP A 97 7.28 3.41 -6.81
N SER A 98 7.28 4.07 -5.65
CA SER A 98 8.42 4.86 -5.18
C SER A 98 9.58 4.00 -4.66
N TYR A 99 9.50 2.67 -4.82
CA TYR A 99 10.56 1.74 -4.46
C TYR A 99 11.06 1.00 -5.71
N THR A 100 12.14 1.51 -6.29
CA THR A 100 12.94 0.83 -7.34
C THR A 100 14.12 0.08 -6.72
N GLY A 101 13.94 -0.46 -5.51
CA GLY A 101 14.95 -1.28 -4.83
C GLY A 101 15.15 -2.61 -5.53
#